data_AF-A0A2E9CN72-F1
#
_entry.id   AF-A0A2E9CN72-F1
#
_cell.length_a   1.000
_cell.length_b   1.000
_cell.length_c   1.000
_cell.angle_alpha   90.00
_cell.angle_beta   90.00
_cell.angle_gamma   90.00
#
_symmetry.space_group_name_H-M   'P 1'
#
loop_
_entity.id
_entity.type
_entity.pdbx_description
1 polymer ?
#
loop_
_entity_poly.entity_id
_entity_poly.type
_entity_poly.pdbx_seq_one_letter_code
_entity_poly.pdbx_strand_id
1 'polypeptide(L)'
;MTDVMTGKRGSMSDEDGLGSMTPTPPSARRRSMVPLLVLILLAFVVGVGVTIWAWPQIQSRMDEPQPQAASMAPPQASTVPRTLTQRSLSIDAAQMLDARVVQLEERLTRITVEAQAASGNAARAEGLLVAFAARRALDSGTPLGYIEGQLRLRFGQAQPRAVATIINAAREPVTLADLRGGLIDIGERATTPPANASWWSALEHEARELVTIRRASSPSPRPQAGFDRAIHYLDGGRVNAALAEVERLPGRAAADRWIQLARRYLEARRALDLIETAAILEPRVLRSAEGAPVAQTSPLAP
;
A
#
# COMPACT_ATOMS: atom_id res chain seq x y z
N MET A 1 -30.30 33.97 -89.28
CA MET A 1 -30.27 32.49 -89.25
C MET A 1 -30.05 32.10 -87.79
N THR A 2 -31.07 31.83 -86.96
CA THR A 2 -31.85 30.56 -86.87
C THR A 2 -30.90 29.36 -86.85
N ASP A 3 -30.90 28.41 -85.91
CA ASP A 3 -31.98 27.83 -85.09
C ASP A 3 -31.28 26.94 -84.03
N VAL A 4 -31.64 26.99 -82.74
CA VAL A 4 -32.48 26.00 -82.03
C VAL A 4 -31.80 24.64 -81.75
N MET A 5 -31.61 24.30 -80.46
CA MET A 5 -32.36 23.24 -79.76
C MET A 5 -31.95 23.10 -78.27
N THR A 6 -32.87 23.53 -77.39
CA THR A 6 -33.39 22.82 -76.21
C THR A 6 -32.50 21.91 -75.35
N GLY A 7 -32.55 22.13 -74.03
CA GLY A 7 -33.12 21.11 -73.14
C GLY A 7 -32.35 20.68 -71.88
N LYS A 8 -32.71 21.30 -70.74
CA LYS A 8 -33.14 20.64 -69.49
C LYS A 8 -32.09 20.00 -68.52
N ARG A 9 -31.90 20.72 -67.40
CA ARG A 9 -31.77 20.33 -65.97
C ARG A 9 -30.84 19.17 -65.56
N GLY A 10 -29.85 19.55 -64.75
CA GLY A 10 -29.77 19.15 -63.34
C GLY A 10 -28.89 17.95 -63.01
N SER A 11 -27.72 18.19 -62.39
CA SER A 11 -27.39 17.78 -61.01
C SER A 11 -25.91 18.04 -60.72
N MET A 12 -25.62 18.26 -59.44
CA MET A 12 -24.35 18.08 -58.73
C MET A 12 -23.29 19.19 -58.79
N SER A 13 -23.23 19.81 -57.61
CA SER A 13 -22.30 20.80 -57.09
C SER A 13 -20.87 20.29 -56.94
N ASP A 14 -19.99 21.27 -56.87
CA ASP A 14 -18.56 21.29 -56.53
C ASP A 14 -18.10 20.31 -55.42
N GLU A 15 -17.05 19.53 -55.71
CA GLU A 15 -16.08 18.86 -54.81
C GLU A 15 -14.82 18.61 -55.68
N ASP A 16 -13.55 18.78 -55.32
CA ASP A 16 -12.88 19.05 -54.05
C ASP A 16 -11.47 19.64 -54.34
N GLY A 17 -11.15 20.74 -53.68
CA GLY A 17 -9.80 21.27 -53.57
C GLY A 17 -9.33 21.17 -52.12
N LEU A 18 -8.05 20.82 -51.94
CA LEU A 18 -7.22 21.05 -50.76
C LEU A 18 -7.48 20.17 -49.51
N GLY A 19 -6.97 18.94 -49.56
CA GLY A 19 -6.75 18.10 -48.38
C GLY A 19 -5.48 18.47 -47.60
N SER A 20 -5.44 19.61 -46.91
CA SER A 20 -4.48 19.88 -45.84
C SER A 20 -5.14 19.66 -44.48
N MET A 21 -5.14 18.41 -44.01
CA MET A 21 -5.72 18.01 -42.72
C MET A 21 -4.75 18.34 -41.58
N THR A 22 -4.80 19.56 -41.05
CA THR A 22 -4.25 19.85 -39.71
C THR A 22 -5.24 19.35 -38.66
N PRO A 23 -4.84 18.51 -37.69
CA PRO A 23 -5.74 18.09 -36.62
C PRO A 23 -6.01 19.28 -35.68
N THR A 24 -7.26 19.73 -35.65
CA THR A 24 -7.78 20.65 -34.62
C THR A 24 -7.80 19.94 -33.26
N PRO A 25 -7.24 20.52 -32.18
CA PRO A 25 -7.37 19.93 -30.86
C PRO A 25 -8.83 20.03 -30.37
N PRO A 26 -9.35 19.03 -29.63
CA PRO A 26 -10.67 19.16 -29.02
C PRO A 26 -10.64 20.31 -28.00
N SER A 27 -11.65 21.18 -28.07
CA SER A 27 -11.89 22.18 -27.04
C SER A 27 -12.20 21.47 -25.72
N ALA A 28 -11.26 21.53 -24.77
CA ALA A 28 -11.46 21.04 -23.42
C ALA A 28 -12.60 21.86 -22.79
N ARG A 29 -13.80 21.29 -22.75
CA ARG A 29 -14.94 21.85 -22.02
C ARG A 29 -14.54 21.94 -20.55
N ARG A 30 -14.20 23.14 -20.07
CA ARG A 30 -13.96 23.41 -18.64
C ARG A 30 -15.15 22.87 -17.87
N ARG A 31 -14.98 21.70 -17.24
CA ARG A 31 -15.98 21.10 -16.36
C ARG A 31 -16.14 22.08 -15.21
N SER A 32 -17.26 22.80 -15.17
CA SER A 32 -17.47 23.82 -14.14
C SER A 32 -17.37 23.11 -12.78
N MET A 33 -16.53 23.65 -11.89
CA MET A 33 -16.37 23.13 -10.52
C MET A 33 -17.56 23.51 -9.62
N VAL A 34 -18.49 24.30 -10.16
CA VAL A 34 -19.71 24.77 -9.49
C VAL A 34 -20.58 23.62 -8.97
N PRO A 35 -20.94 22.58 -9.75
CA PRO A 35 -21.68 21.43 -9.22
C PRO A 35 -20.93 20.67 -8.12
N LEU A 36 -19.59 20.59 -8.18
CA LEU A 36 -18.80 19.95 -7.12
C LEU A 36 -18.84 20.78 -5.82
N LEU A 37 -18.67 22.10 -5.93
CA LEU A 37 -18.75 23.02 -4.79
C LEU A 37 -20.14 23.04 -4.16
N VAL A 38 -21.21 23.01 -4.98
CA VAL A 38 -22.59 22.92 -4.50
C VAL A 38 -22.82 21.59 -3.76
N LEU A 39 -22.29 20.48 -4.26
CA LEU A 39 -22.42 19.18 -3.61
C LEU A 39 -21.66 19.14 -2.27
N ILE A 40 -20.46 19.71 -2.21
CA ILE A 40 -19.68 19.84 -0.96
C ILE A 40 -20.43 20.73 0.05
N LEU A 41 -20.96 21.87 -0.40
CA LEU A 41 -21.74 22.76 0.46
C LEU A 41 -22.99 22.06 1.01
N LEU A 42 -23.69 21.30 0.16
CA LEU A 42 -24.89 20.57 0.55
C LEU A 42 -24.56 19.44 1.54
N ALA A 43 -23.47 18.71 1.32
CA ALA A 43 -22.97 17.70 2.25
C ALA A 43 -22.56 18.33 3.61
N PHE A 44 -21.98 19.52 3.60
CA PHE A 44 -21.63 20.26 4.81
C PHE A 44 -22.88 20.69 5.60
N VAL A 45 -23.89 21.23 4.94
CA VAL A 45 -25.16 21.63 5.58
C VAL A 45 -25.88 20.41 6.16
N VAL A 46 -25.91 19.28 5.44
CA VAL A 46 -26.46 18.02 5.95
C VAL A 46 -25.69 17.53 7.17
N GLY A 47 -24.35 17.55 7.13
CA GLY A 47 -23.50 17.17 8.27
C GLY A 47 -23.77 18.02 9.51
N VAL A 48 -23.85 19.35 9.35
CA VAL A 48 -24.19 20.28 10.45
C VAL A 48 -25.59 20.00 11.00
N GLY A 49 -26.57 19.76 10.13
CA GLY A 49 -27.93 19.40 10.54
C GLY A 49 -28.00 18.11 11.36
N VAL A 50 -27.29 17.05 10.93
CA VAL A 50 -27.18 15.78 11.66
C VAL A 50 -26.50 16.00 13.01
N THR A 51 -25.47 16.85 13.07
CA THR A 51 -24.73 17.12 14.32
C THR A 51 -25.60 17.87 15.33
N ILE A 52 -26.34 18.89 14.90
CA ILE A 52 -27.27 19.65 15.75
C ILE A 52 -28.44 18.76 16.22
N TRP A 53 -28.91 17.84 15.38
CA TRP A 53 -30.00 16.92 15.74
C TRP A 53 -29.55 15.78 16.67
N ALA A 54 -28.31 15.29 16.53
CA ALA A 54 -27.76 14.23 17.38
C ALA A 54 -27.26 14.75 18.74
N TRP A 55 -26.92 16.03 18.85
CA TRP A 55 -26.39 16.65 20.08
C TRP A 55 -27.27 16.48 21.33
N PRO A 56 -28.60 16.68 21.29
CA PRO A 56 -29.48 16.52 22.45
C PRO A 56 -29.61 15.07 22.91
N GLN A 57 -29.51 14.10 21.98
CA GLN A 57 -29.55 12.67 22.32
C GLN A 57 -28.27 12.21 23.02
N ILE A 58 -27.12 12.80 22.65
CA ILE A 58 -25.83 12.53 23.30
C ILE A 58 -25.81 13.16 24.70
N GLN A 59 -26.29 14.40 24.84
CA GLN A 59 -26.45 15.05 26.16
C GLN A 59 -27.36 14.23 27.08
N SER A 60 -28.49 13.71 26.58
CA SER A 60 -29.41 12.89 27.39
C SER A 60 -28.79 11.58 27.91
N ARG A 61 -27.73 11.06 27.26
CA ARG A 61 -26.95 9.90 27.73
C ARG A 61 -25.81 10.27 28.67
N MET A 62 -25.37 11.53 28.67
CA MET A 62 -24.36 12.06 29.58
C MET A 62 -24.99 12.65 30.86
N ASP A 63 -26.22 13.16 30.76
CA ASP A 63 -27.06 13.63 31.86
C ASP A 63 -27.84 12.49 32.53
N GLU A 64 -27.69 11.24 32.06
CA GLU A 64 -28.13 10.09 32.83
C GLU A 64 -27.37 10.14 34.16
N PRO A 65 -28.07 10.27 35.31
CA PRO A 65 -27.43 10.56 36.58
C PRO A 65 -26.50 9.42 36.94
N GLN A 66 -25.21 9.64 36.71
CA GLN A 66 -24.14 8.87 37.32
C GLN A 66 -24.50 8.75 38.80
N PRO A 67 -24.61 7.54 39.38
CA PRO A 67 -24.90 7.39 40.79
C PRO A 67 -23.82 8.16 41.55
N GLN A 68 -24.20 9.33 42.06
CA GLN A 68 -23.34 10.17 42.86
C GLN A 68 -22.84 9.30 44.00
N ALA A 69 -21.52 9.12 44.06
CA ALA A 69 -20.87 8.67 45.26
C ALA A 69 -21.35 9.61 46.37
N ALA A 70 -22.25 9.10 47.21
CA ALA A 70 -22.81 9.85 48.31
C ALA A 70 -21.64 10.36 49.16
N SER A 71 -21.42 11.68 49.13
CA SER A 71 -20.67 12.33 50.20
C SER A 71 -21.39 12.00 51.49
N MET A 72 -20.74 11.18 52.32
CA MET A 72 -21.17 10.86 53.67
C MET A 72 -21.23 12.16 54.48
N ALA A 73 -22.42 12.73 54.59
CA ALA A 73 -22.75 13.60 55.71
C ALA A 73 -22.63 12.77 57.00
N PRO A 74 -22.12 13.34 58.11
CA PRO A 74 -22.08 12.63 59.38
C PRO A 74 -23.51 12.21 59.78
N PRO A 75 -23.74 10.94 60.14
CA PRO A 75 -25.08 10.46 60.42
C PRO A 75 -25.60 11.14 61.69
N GLN A 76 -26.70 11.88 61.56
CA GLN A 76 -27.52 12.23 62.72
C GLN A 76 -28.05 10.92 63.31
N ALA A 77 -27.72 10.70 64.58
CA ALA A 77 -28.08 9.51 65.33
C ALA A 77 -29.59 9.48 65.60
N SER A 78 -30.36 8.95 64.65
CA SER A 78 -31.65 8.36 64.96
C SER A 78 -31.39 6.97 65.54
N THR A 79 -31.48 6.87 66.87
CA THR A 79 -31.47 5.61 67.61
C THR A 79 -32.75 4.83 67.31
N VAL A 80 -32.76 4.16 66.15
CA VAL A 80 -33.61 3.01 65.93
C VAL A 80 -32.89 1.83 66.55
N PRO A 81 -33.51 1.01 67.42
CA PRO A 81 -32.88 -0.20 67.92
C PRO A 81 -32.64 -1.12 66.72
N ARG A 82 -31.42 -1.08 66.19
CA ARG A 82 -30.92 -2.01 65.18
C ARG A 82 -30.72 -3.32 65.92
N THR A 83 -31.78 -4.13 65.98
CA THR A 83 -31.67 -5.54 66.32
C THR A 83 -30.78 -6.16 65.25
N LEU A 84 -29.49 -6.31 65.57
CA LEU A 84 -28.57 -7.16 64.82
C LEU A 84 -29.03 -8.60 65.03
N THR A 85 -30.10 -8.97 64.35
CA THR A 85 -30.32 -10.37 64.03
C THR A 85 -29.24 -10.70 63.00
N GLN A 86 -28.17 -11.35 63.46
CA GLN A 86 -27.33 -12.17 62.59
C GLN A 86 -28.28 -13.16 61.93
N ARG A 87 -28.83 -12.77 60.78
CA ARG A 87 -29.62 -13.65 59.93
C ARG A 87 -28.59 -14.61 59.36
N SER A 88 -28.46 -15.76 60.01
CA SER A 88 -27.75 -16.92 59.47
C SER A 88 -28.18 -17.06 58.01
N LEU A 89 -27.21 -17.01 57.10
CA LEU A 89 -27.44 -17.33 55.69
C LEU A 89 -28.20 -18.66 55.67
N SER A 90 -29.44 -18.64 55.17
CA SER A 90 -30.13 -19.89 54.90
C SER A 90 -29.31 -20.66 53.86
N ILE A 91 -29.32 -21.99 53.96
CA ILE A 91 -28.58 -22.86 53.04
C ILE A 91 -28.92 -22.51 51.57
N ASP A 92 -30.19 -22.19 51.29
CA ASP A 92 -30.64 -21.73 49.97
C ASP A 92 -29.98 -20.43 49.49
N ALA A 93 -29.80 -19.44 50.38
CA ALA A 93 -29.14 -18.19 50.03
C ALA A 93 -27.65 -18.39 49.71
N ALA A 94 -26.99 -19.30 50.44
CA ALA A 94 -25.61 -19.68 50.17
C ALA A 94 -25.46 -20.39 48.81
N GLN A 95 -26.38 -21.31 48.48
CA GLN A 95 -26.39 -22.00 47.18
C GLN A 95 -26.65 -21.05 46.00
N MET A 96 -27.54 -20.06 46.15
CA MET A 96 -27.78 -19.06 45.12
C MET A 96 -26.58 -18.13 44.88
N LEU A 97 -25.82 -17.80 45.93
CA LEU A 97 -24.59 -17.02 45.81
C LEU A 97 -23.52 -17.83 45.06
N ASP A 98 -23.35 -19.09 45.40
CA ASP A 98 -22.40 -20.00 44.75
C ASP A 98 -22.69 -20.14 43.25
N ALA A 99 -23.96 -20.35 42.88
CA ALA A 99 -24.39 -20.38 41.48
C ALA A 99 -24.12 -19.06 40.72
N ARG A 100 -24.25 -17.90 41.40
CA ARG A 100 -23.92 -16.59 40.80
C ARG A 100 -22.42 -16.40 40.65
N VAL A 101 -21.61 -16.88 41.59
CA VAL A 101 -20.14 -16.83 41.49
C VAL A 101 -19.68 -17.65 40.28
N VAL A 102 -20.15 -18.89 40.15
CA VAL A 102 -19.84 -19.75 38.99
C VAL A 102 -20.26 -19.06 37.67
N GLN A 103 -21.45 -18.44 37.61
CA GLN A 103 -21.88 -17.70 36.43
C GLN A 103 -20.99 -16.49 36.11
N LEU A 104 -20.52 -15.77 37.12
CA LEU A 104 -19.62 -14.63 36.94
C LEU A 104 -18.23 -15.08 36.47
N GLU A 105 -17.71 -16.16 37.02
CA GLU A 105 -16.43 -16.76 36.58
C GLU A 105 -16.49 -17.21 35.11
N GLU A 106 -17.59 -17.85 34.70
CA GLU A 106 -17.80 -18.22 33.30
C GLU A 106 -17.87 -17.00 32.38
N ARG A 107 -18.61 -15.96 32.78
CA ARG A 107 -18.68 -14.70 32.02
C ARG A 107 -17.33 -14.00 31.93
N LEU A 108 -16.56 -13.95 33.01
CA LEU A 108 -15.22 -13.36 33.02
C LEU A 108 -14.26 -14.13 32.12
N THR A 109 -14.34 -15.46 32.13
CA THR A 109 -13.56 -16.32 31.24
C THR A 109 -13.88 -16.01 29.77
N ARG A 110 -15.17 -15.92 29.43
CA ARG A 110 -15.61 -15.56 28.08
C ARG A 110 -15.13 -14.16 27.65
N ILE A 111 -15.27 -13.17 28.53
CA ILE A 111 -14.81 -11.80 28.27
C ILE A 111 -13.29 -11.78 28.07
N THR A 112 -12.54 -12.53 28.86
CA THR A 112 -11.07 -12.60 28.73
C THR A 112 -10.68 -13.18 27.38
N VAL A 113 -11.30 -14.28 26.94
CA VAL A 113 -11.04 -14.86 25.61
C VAL A 113 -11.41 -13.89 24.48
N GLU A 114 -12.55 -13.21 24.59
CA GLU A 114 -13.00 -12.23 23.59
C GLU A 114 -12.08 -11.00 23.54
N ALA A 115 -11.64 -10.51 24.70
CA ALA A 115 -10.68 -9.40 24.79
C ALA A 115 -9.32 -9.77 24.17
N GLN A 116 -8.83 -10.99 24.39
CA GLN A 116 -7.59 -11.48 23.75
C GLN A 116 -7.74 -11.66 22.24
N ALA A 117 -8.92 -12.10 21.77
CA ALA A 117 -9.22 -12.16 20.35
C ALA A 117 -9.26 -10.76 19.72
N ALA A 118 -9.92 -9.79 20.37
CA ALA A 118 -10.00 -8.40 19.94
C ALA A 118 -8.60 -7.74 19.89
N SER A 119 -7.80 -7.92 20.94
CA SER A 119 -6.42 -7.42 21.01
C SER A 119 -5.55 -8.00 19.88
N GLY A 120 -5.64 -9.30 19.62
CA GLY A 120 -4.92 -9.93 18.51
C GLY A 120 -5.35 -9.41 17.13
N ASN A 121 -6.64 -9.15 16.93
CA ASN A 121 -7.14 -8.55 15.69
C ASN A 121 -6.67 -7.09 15.52
N ALA A 122 -6.65 -6.31 16.60
CA ALA A 122 -6.12 -4.95 16.60
C ALA A 122 -4.62 -4.93 16.26
N ALA A 123 -3.82 -5.79 16.89
CA ALA A 123 -2.39 -5.91 16.60
C ALA A 123 -2.11 -6.29 15.14
N ARG A 124 -2.92 -7.20 14.55
CA ARG A 124 -2.87 -7.52 13.12
C ARG A 124 -3.14 -6.30 12.24
N ALA A 125 -4.22 -5.57 12.52
CA ALA A 125 -4.60 -4.39 11.74
C ALA A 125 -3.53 -3.30 11.82
N GLU A 126 -2.98 -3.04 13.01
CA GLU A 126 -1.88 -2.10 13.21
C GLU A 126 -0.61 -2.53 12.48
N GLY A 127 -0.28 -3.83 12.51
CA GLY A 127 0.84 -4.39 11.75
C GLY A 127 0.70 -4.14 10.25
N LEU A 128 -0.49 -4.37 9.70
CA LEU A 128 -0.79 -4.08 8.28
C LEU A 128 -0.69 -2.59 7.95
N LEU A 129 -1.15 -1.70 8.84
CA LEU A 129 -1.03 -0.26 8.64
C LEU A 129 0.44 0.19 8.61
N VAL A 130 1.27 -0.33 9.51
CA VAL A 130 2.72 -0.04 9.54
C VAL A 130 3.41 -0.59 8.30
N ALA A 131 3.09 -1.82 7.88
CA ALA A 131 3.63 -2.41 6.65
C ALA A 131 3.22 -1.61 5.40
N PHE A 132 1.96 -1.18 5.31
CA PHE A 132 1.45 -0.35 4.24
C PHE A 132 2.14 1.03 4.21
N ALA A 133 2.32 1.66 5.38
CA ALA A 133 3.03 2.93 5.47
C ALA A 133 4.49 2.81 5.03
N ALA A 134 5.17 1.73 5.41
CA ALA A 134 6.55 1.44 4.98
C ALA A 134 6.63 1.21 3.47
N ARG A 135 5.70 0.45 2.89
CA ARG A 135 5.59 0.24 1.44
C ARG A 135 5.38 1.55 0.70
N ARG A 136 4.41 2.37 1.14
CA ARG A 136 4.15 3.69 0.56
C ARG A 136 5.39 4.57 0.59
N ALA A 137 6.11 4.62 1.72
CA ALA A 137 7.29 5.45 1.88
C ALA A 137 8.41 5.06 0.90
N LEU A 138 8.67 3.77 0.74
CA LEU A 138 9.65 3.26 -0.24
C LEU A 138 9.20 3.51 -1.68
N ASP A 139 7.91 3.31 -1.99
CA ASP A 139 7.37 3.52 -3.33
C ASP A 139 7.41 5.02 -3.72
N SER A 140 7.25 5.94 -2.76
CA SER A 140 7.37 7.39 -2.97
C SER A 140 8.80 7.94 -2.81
N GLY A 141 9.76 7.10 -2.44
CA GLY A 141 11.14 7.52 -2.16
C GLY A 141 11.29 8.47 -0.98
N THR A 142 10.37 8.44 -0.02
CA THR A 142 10.42 9.27 1.20
C THR A 142 11.03 8.49 2.36
N PRO A 143 11.76 9.15 3.28
CA PRO A 143 12.26 8.49 4.48
C PRO A 143 11.10 7.97 5.35
N LEU A 144 11.35 6.89 6.11
CA LEU A 144 10.33 6.25 6.96
C LEU A 144 9.82 7.16 8.09
N GLY A 145 10.64 8.10 8.57
CA GLY A 145 10.29 8.96 9.70
C GLY A 145 9.89 8.14 10.94
N TYR A 146 8.73 8.47 11.52
CA TYR A 146 8.19 7.77 12.69
C TYR A 146 7.94 6.26 12.47
N ILE A 147 7.70 5.83 11.23
CA ILE A 147 7.41 4.43 10.89
C ILE A 147 8.62 3.52 11.18
N GLU A 148 9.84 4.05 11.13
CA GLU A 148 11.05 3.28 11.46
C GLU A 148 11.01 2.73 12.89
N GLY A 149 10.59 3.57 13.86
CA GLY A 149 10.43 3.16 15.25
C GLY A 149 9.34 2.09 15.41
N GLN A 150 8.22 2.26 14.73
CA GLN A 150 7.11 1.31 14.74
C GLN A 150 7.48 -0.04 14.12
N LEU A 151 8.24 -0.05 13.03
CA LEU A 151 8.77 -1.28 12.41
C LEU A 151 9.64 -2.06 13.39
N ARG A 152 10.58 -1.37 14.06
CA ARG A 152 11.46 -2.00 15.06
C ARG A 152 10.68 -2.53 16.26
N LEU A 153 9.75 -1.75 16.78
CA LEU A 153 8.96 -2.12 17.95
C LEU A 153 8.14 -3.38 17.70
N ARG A 154 7.47 -3.45 16.54
CA ARG A 154 6.47 -4.48 16.23
C ARG A 154 7.04 -5.70 15.52
N PHE A 155 7.89 -5.49 14.52
CA PHE A 155 8.42 -6.56 13.68
C PHE A 155 9.87 -6.91 14.03
N GLY A 156 10.56 -6.16 14.88
CA GLY A 156 11.98 -6.38 15.17
C GLY A 156 12.29 -7.74 15.80
N GLN A 157 11.35 -8.35 16.53
CA GLN A 157 11.50 -9.69 17.09
C GLN A 157 11.14 -10.78 16.07
N ALA A 158 10.03 -10.63 15.36
CA ALA A 158 9.55 -11.61 14.39
C ALA A 158 10.40 -11.65 13.10
N GLN A 159 10.82 -10.48 12.60
CA GLN A 159 11.46 -10.31 11.30
C GLN A 159 12.64 -9.30 11.35
N PRO A 160 13.68 -9.54 12.19
CA PRO A 160 14.78 -8.59 12.39
C PRO A 160 15.51 -8.24 11.09
N ARG A 161 15.75 -9.24 10.23
CA ARG A 161 16.44 -9.06 8.95
C ARG A 161 15.61 -8.22 7.97
N ALA A 162 14.32 -8.50 7.84
CA ALA A 162 13.45 -7.75 6.94
C ALA A 162 13.35 -6.27 7.38
N VAL A 163 13.19 -6.03 8.68
CA VAL A 163 13.17 -4.67 9.24
C VAL A 163 14.47 -3.92 8.95
N ALA A 164 15.63 -4.56 9.15
CA ALA A 164 16.92 -3.95 8.84
C ALA A 164 17.05 -3.60 7.34
N THR A 165 16.64 -4.51 6.45
CA THR A 165 16.64 -4.27 5.00
C THR A 165 15.74 -3.10 4.61
N ILE A 166 14.53 -3.01 5.15
CA ILE A 166 13.59 -1.91 4.88
C ILE A 166 14.17 -0.57 5.34
N ILE A 167 14.72 -0.52 6.56
CA ILE A 167 15.31 0.70 7.11
C ILE A 167 16.51 1.16 6.27
N ASN A 168 17.39 0.23 5.90
CA ASN A 168 18.54 0.54 5.06
C ASN A 168 18.11 1.01 3.66
N ALA A 169 17.13 0.35 3.06
CA ALA A 169 16.59 0.75 1.76
C ALA A 169 15.93 2.14 1.81
N ALA A 170 15.29 2.50 2.92
CA ALA A 170 14.65 3.81 3.06
C ALA A 170 15.63 4.98 3.26
N ARG A 171 16.90 4.71 3.62
CA ARG A 171 17.95 5.73 3.71
C ARG A 171 18.45 6.17 2.34
N GLU A 172 18.50 5.23 1.40
CA GLU A 172 18.87 5.47 0.00
C GLU A 172 17.78 4.84 -0.89
N PRO A 173 16.59 5.48 -0.95
CA PRO A 173 15.46 4.92 -1.67
C PRO A 173 15.76 4.82 -3.16
N VAL A 174 15.42 3.67 -3.73
CA VAL A 174 15.46 3.43 -5.17
C VAL A 174 14.02 3.25 -5.61
N THR A 175 13.52 4.11 -6.49
CA THR A 175 12.15 4.02 -7.01
C THR A 175 12.12 3.35 -8.38
N LEU A 176 10.93 2.93 -8.82
CA LEU A 176 10.75 2.43 -10.17
C LEU A 176 11.08 3.49 -11.25
N ALA A 177 10.83 4.77 -10.94
CA ALA A 177 11.18 5.89 -11.81
C ALA A 177 12.70 6.02 -11.94
N ASP A 178 13.44 5.88 -10.84
CA ASP A 178 14.91 5.92 -10.85
C ASP A 178 15.51 4.76 -11.66
N LEU A 179 14.95 3.55 -11.51
CA LEU A 179 15.37 2.39 -12.30
C LEU A 179 15.09 2.60 -13.79
N ARG A 180 13.96 3.20 -14.14
CA ARG A 180 13.63 3.50 -15.54
C ARG A 180 14.57 4.55 -16.11
N GLY A 181 14.73 5.68 -15.43
CA GLY A 181 15.64 6.75 -15.85
C GLY A 181 17.07 6.24 -15.98
N GLY A 182 17.55 5.53 -14.96
CA GLY A 182 18.88 4.94 -14.96
C GLY A 182 19.10 3.90 -16.07
N LEU A 183 18.06 3.18 -16.51
CA LEU A 183 18.16 2.27 -17.65
C LEU A 183 18.26 3.03 -18.98
N ILE A 184 17.45 4.09 -19.15
CA ILE A 184 17.49 4.95 -20.34
C ILE A 184 18.87 5.62 -20.48
N ASP A 185 19.43 6.11 -19.37
CA ASP A 185 20.73 6.79 -19.32
C ASP A 185 21.92 5.89 -19.73
N ILE A 186 21.77 4.57 -19.60
CA ILE A 186 22.80 3.59 -20.00
C ILE A 186 22.52 2.95 -21.35
N GLY A 187 21.43 3.30 -22.05
CA GLY A 187 20.91 2.57 -23.20
C GLY A 187 21.95 2.22 -24.27
N GLU A 188 22.64 3.22 -24.83
CA GLU A 188 23.66 3.01 -25.87
C GLU A 188 24.82 2.13 -25.38
N ARG A 189 25.29 2.36 -24.16
CA ARG A 189 26.42 1.62 -23.57
C ARG A 189 26.03 0.19 -23.20
N ALA A 190 24.77 -0.04 -22.83
CA ALA A 190 24.25 -1.36 -22.49
C ALA A 190 24.03 -2.21 -23.75
N THR A 191 23.63 -1.61 -24.88
CA THR A 191 23.37 -2.34 -26.13
C THR A 191 24.61 -2.53 -27.01
N THR A 192 25.68 -1.75 -26.77
CA THR A 192 26.94 -1.84 -27.51
C THR A 192 27.88 -2.85 -26.87
N PRO A 193 28.42 -3.83 -27.64
CA PRO A 193 29.47 -4.72 -27.17
C PRO A 193 30.75 -3.95 -26.79
N PRO A 194 31.49 -4.37 -25.74
CA PRO A 194 32.73 -3.71 -25.37
C PRO A 194 33.79 -3.89 -26.48
N ALA A 195 34.55 -2.83 -26.76
CA ALA A 195 35.46 -2.72 -27.90
C ALA A 195 36.57 -3.79 -27.96
N ASN A 196 36.82 -4.49 -26.84
CA ASN A 196 37.84 -5.52 -26.70
C ASN A 196 37.33 -6.97 -26.91
N ALA A 197 36.02 -7.19 -27.12
CA ALA A 197 35.45 -8.54 -27.11
C ALA A 197 35.28 -9.22 -28.49
N SER A 198 35.22 -8.47 -29.60
CA SER A 198 34.79 -9.06 -30.88
C SER A 198 35.68 -8.84 -32.09
N TRP A 199 36.63 -7.91 -32.07
CA TRP A 199 37.35 -7.55 -33.31
C TRP A 199 38.43 -8.57 -33.68
N TRP A 200 39.13 -9.17 -32.70
CA TRP A 200 40.23 -10.10 -32.97
C TRP A 200 39.74 -11.54 -33.26
N SER A 201 38.64 -11.96 -32.63
CA SER A 201 37.96 -13.23 -32.90
C SER A 201 37.16 -13.21 -34.20
N ALA A 202 36.55 -12.07 -34.56
CA ALA A 202 35.90 -11.91 -35.86
C ALA A 202 36.92 -11.93 -37.00
N LEU A 203 38.06 -11.24 -36.84
CA LEU A 203 39.12 -11.22 -37.86
C LEU A 203 39.70 -12.60 -38.14
N GLU A 204 39.87 -13.45 -37.11
CA GLU A 204 40.39 -14.80 -37.28
C GLU A 204 39.39 -15.73 -37.99
N HIS A 205 38.08 -15.51 -37.84
CA HIS A 205 37.04 -16.28 -38.53
C HIS A 205 36.81 -15.76 -39.96
N GLU A 206 36.83 -14.44 -40.19
CA GLU A 206 36.64 -13.83 -41.51
C GLU A 206 37.86 -13.98 -42.43
N ALA A 207 39.07 -14.22 -41.90
CA ALA A 207 40.21 -14.63 -42.72
C ALA A 207 40.04 -16.06 -43.32
N ARG A 208 39.16 -16.88 -42.74
CA ARG A 208 38.84 -18.25 -43.24
C ARG A 208 37.59 -18.29 -44.12
N GLU A 209 36.68 -17.32 -43.98
CA GLU A 209 35.48 -17.17 -44.82
C GLU A 209 35.58 -15.91 -45.68
N LEU A 210 35.93 -16.10 -46.95
CA LEU A 210 35.96 -15.07 -47.99
C LEU A 210 34.79 -14.06 -47.92
N VAL A 211 35.18 -12.78 -47.80
CA VAL A 211 34.58 -11.56 -48.36
C VAL A 211 33.05 -11.51 -48.45
N THR A 212 32.40 -10.97 -47.41
CA THR A 212 31.22 -10.11 -47.58
C THR A 212 31.36 -8.85 -46.73
N ILE A 213 31.69 -7.73 -47.39
CA ILE A 213 31.71 -6.41 -46.78
C ILE A 213 30.25 -5.99 -46.51
N ARG A 214 29.78 -6.15 -45.27
CA ARG A 214 28.55 -5.50 -44.77
C ARG A 214 28.97 -4.36 -43.85
N ARG A 215 28.58 -3.13 -44.19
CA ARG A 215 28.86 -1.92 -43.39
C ARG A 215 28.31 -2.06 -41.96
N ALA A 216 29.21 -1.93 -40.98
CA ALA A 216 28.99 -2.06 -39.55
C ALA A 216 28.43 -0.79 -38.88
N SER A 217 27.36 -0.19 -39.41
CA SER A 217 26.82 1.08 -38.87
C SER A 217 25.41 0.99 -38.30
N SER A 218 24.87 -0.21 -38.08
CA SER A 218 23.63 -0.39 -37.29
C SER A 218 23.85 -1.46 -36.22
N PRO A 219 23.55 -1.19 -34.94
CA PRO A 219 23.49 -2.23 -33.92
C PRO A 219 22.59 -3.37 -34.39
N SER A 220 22.96 -4.61 -34.07
CA SER A 220 22.10 -5.77 -34.31
C SER A 220 20.71 -5.51 -33.69
N PRO A 221 19.59 -5.86 -34.37
CA PRO A 221 18.24 -5.67 -33.81
C PRO A 221 18.02 -6.42 -32.48
N ARG A 222 18.83 -7.44 -32.20
CA ARG A 222 18.66 -8.33 -31.04
C ARG A 222 18.95 -7.65 -29.69
N PRO A 223 20.11 -7.00 -29.47
CA PRO A 223 20.37 -6.22 -28.26
C PRO A 223 19.38 -5.08 -28.03
N GLN A 224 19.06 -4.30 -29.08
CA GLN A 224 18.11 -3.20 -28.96
C GLN A 224 16.71 -3.71 -28.58
N ALA A 225 16.24 -4.79 -29.22
CA ALA A 225 14.96 -5.40 -28.85
C ALA A 225 14.95 -5.97 -27.42
N GLY A 226 16.09 -6.43 -26.90
CA GLY A 226 16.23 -6.84 -25.50
C GLY A 226 16.11 -5.65 -24.55
N PHE A 227 16.77 -4.55 -24.87
CA PHE A 227 16.65 -3.30 -24.12
C PHE A 227 15.21 -2.78 -24.10
N ASP A 228 14.53 -2.76 -25.25
CA ASP A 228 13.15 -2.31 -25.36
C ASP A 228 12.19 -3.20 -24.54
N ARG A 229 12.44 -4.52 -24.51
CA ARG A 229 11.71 -5.45 -23.61
C ARG A 229 11.95 -5.11 -22.15
N ALA A 230 13.18 -4.80 -21.76
CA ALA A 230 13.51 -4.43 -20.38
C ALA A 230 12.75 -3.15 -19.95
N ILE A 231 12.68 -2.14 -20.82
CA ILE A 231 11.89 -0.93 -20.59
C ILE A 231 10.42 -1.27 -20.42
N HIS A 232 9.85 -2.07 -21.32
CA HIS A 232 8.46 -2.50 -21.23
C HIS A 232 8.16 -3.29 -19.94
N TYR A 233 9.12 -4.09 -19.46
CA TYR A 233 9.01 -4.75 -18.16
C TYR A 233 8.98 -3.77 -17.00
N LEU A 234 9.83 -2.73 -17.01
CA LEU A 234 9.79 -1.67 -16.00
C LEU A 234 8.50 -0.85 -16.07
N ASP A 235 7.94 -0.62 -17.26
CA ASP A 235 6.63 0.01 -17.42
C ASP A 235 5.52 -0.75 -16.70
N GLY A 236 5.57 -2.08 -16.76
CA GLY A 236 4.67 -2.96 -16.03
C GLY A 236 5.07 -3.26 -14.58
N GLY A 237 6.09 -2.58 -14.02
CA GLY A 237 6.59 -2.83 -12.66
C GLY A 237 7.30 -4.19 -12.47
N ARG A 238 7.58 -4.92 -13.55
CA ARG A 238 8.22 -6.25 -13.54
C ARG A 238 9.74 -6.14 -13.49
N VAL A 239 10.28 -5.60 -12.41
CA VAL A 239 11.73 -5.33 -12.24
C VAL A 239 12.58 -6.59 -12.34
N ASN A 240 12.13 -7.74 -11.82
CA ASN A 240 12.83 -9.02 -11.96
C ASN A 240 13.03 -9.42 -13.43
N ALA A 241 12.00 -9.24 -14.27
CA ALA A 241 12.07 -9.57 -15.69
C ALA A 241 12.96 -8.59 -16.46
N ALA A 242 12.89 -7.30 -16.13
CA ALA A 242 13.79 -6.29 -16.69
C ALA A 242 15.26 -6.59 -16.35
N LEU A 243 15.55 -6.94 -15.09
CA LEU A 243 16.89 -7.30 -14.64
C LEU A 243 17.47 -8.47 -15.44
N ALA A 244 16.70 -9.55 -15.60
CA ALA A 244 17.14 -10.72 -16.37
C ALA A 244 17.45 -10.39 -17.83
N GLU A 245 16.77 -9.38 -18.40
CA GLU A 245 17.01 -8.96 -19.77
C GLU A 245 18.26 -8.08 -19.91
N VAL A 246 18.47 -7.16 -18.97
CA VAL A 246 19.68 -6.32 -18.92
C VAL A 246 20.93 -7.16 -18.67
N GLU A 247 20.85 -8.23 -17.88
CA GLU A 247 21.97 -9.15 -17.64
C GLU A 247 22.42 -9.90 -18.91
N ARG A 248 21.53 -10.03 -19.91
CA ARG A 248 21.83 -10.65 -21.20
C ARG A 248 22.36 -9.66 -22.24
N LEU A 249 22.35 -8.36 -21.95
CA LEU A 249 22.84 -7.35 -22.88
C LEU A 249 24.37 -7.44 -23.03
N PRO A 250 24.90 -7.16 -24.25
CA PRO A 250 26.32 -7.30 -24.51
C PRO A 250 27.16 -6.29 -23.70
N GLY A 251 26.61 -5.12 -23.38
CA GLY A 251 27.23 -4.07 -22.57
C GLY A 251 26.93 -4.19 -21.07
N ARG A 252 26.69 -5.39 -20.53
CA ARG A 252 26.29 -5.59 -19.12
C ARG A 252 27.20 -4.88 -18.09
N ALA A 253 28.50 -4.78 -18.38
CA ALA A 253 29.46 -4.13 -17.48
C ALA A 253 29.16 -2.63 -17.29
N ALA A 254 28.66 -1.96 -18.33
CA ALA A 254 28.19 -0.58 -18.23
C ALA A 254 26.90 -0.46 -17.40
N ALA A 255 26.15 -1.56 -17.25
CA ALA A 255 24.92 -1.65 -16.48
C ALA A 255 25.12 -2.14 -15.04
N ASP A 256 26.34 -2.44 -14.58
CA ASP A 256 26.59 -3.04 -13.27
C ASP A 256 25.98 -2.22 -12.12
N ARG A 257 26.13 -0.88 -12.16
CA ARG A 257 25.51 0.01 -11.16
C ARG A 257 23.99 -0.09 -11.16
N TRP A 258 23.37 -0.11 -12.34
CA TRP A 258 21.93 -0.25 -12.49
C TRP A 258 21.45 -1.61 -11.96
N ILE A 259 22.18 -2.69 -12.26
CA ILE A 259 21.90 -4.04 -11.77
C ILE A 259 21.91 -4.07 -10.24
N GLN A 260 22.87 -3.41 -9.59
CA GLN A 260 22.92 -3.34 -8.13
C GLN A 260 21.72 -2.58 -7.54
N LEU A 261 21.32 -1.47 -8.15
CA LEU A 261 20.13 -0.71 -7.73
C LEU A 261 18.85 -1.54 -7.90
N ALA A 262 18.71 -2.26 -9.01
CA ALA A 262 17.57 -3.14 -9.25
C ALA A 262 17.51 -4.28 -8.22
N ARG A 263 18.64 -4.90 -7.87
CA ARG A 263 18.71 -5.93 -6.83
C ARG A 263 18.33 -5.38 -5.46
N ARG A 264 18.82 -4.20 -5.10
CA ARG A 264 18.47 -3.51 -3.85
C ARG A 264 16.96 -3.22 -3.77
N TYR A 265 16.37 -2.74 -4.86
CA TYR A 265 14.93 -2.52 -4.97
C TYR A 265 14.13 -3.81 -4.71
N LEU A 266 14.55 -4.92 -5.34
CA LEU A 266 13.90 -6.23 -5.18
C LEU A 266 14.08 -6.81 -3.77
N GLU A 267 15.23 -6.61 -3.14
CA GLU A 267 15.45 -6.98 -1.73
C GLU A 267 14.53 -6.21 -0.79
N ALA A 268 14.38 -4.90 -0.98
CA ALA A 268 13.45 -4.08 -0.22
C ALA A 268 12.01 -4.58 -0.39
N ARG A 269 11.60 -4.91 -1.62
CA ARG A 269 10.24 -5.41 -1.88
C ARG A 269 9.97 -6.76 -1.23
N ARG A 270 10.92 -7.70 -1.32
CA ARG A 270 10.83 -8.99 -0.62
C ARG A 270 10.75 -8.81 0.90
N ALA A 271 11.53 -7.90 1.46
CA ALA A 271 11.47 -7.60 2.89
C ALA A 271 10.10 -7.02 3.31
N LEU A 272 9.50 -6.16 2.47
CA LEU A 272 8.13 -5.68 2.67
C LEU A 272 7.11 -6.84 2.67
N ASP A 273 7.22 -7.77 1.71
CA ASP A 273 6.33 -8.92 1.63
C ASP A 273 6.45 -9.84 2.87
N LEU A 274 7.66 -9.97 3.44
CA LEU A 274 7.88 -10.73 4.67
C LEU A 274 7.21 -10.10 5.89
N ILE A 275 7.27 -8.77 6.06
CA ILE A 275 6.59 -8.11 7.18
C ILE A 275 5.07 -8.10 7.00
N GLU A 276 4.58 -8.02 5.76
CA GLU A 276 3.15 -8.15 5.44
C GLU A 276 2.64 -9.56 5.78
N THR A 277 3.41 -10.59 5.40
CA THR A 277 3.11 -11.98 5.76
C THR A 277 3.13 -12.20 7.26
N ALA A 278 4.13 -11.66 7.96
CA ALA A 278 4.23 -11.73 9.42
C ALA A 278 3.05 -11.02 10.10
N ALA A 279 2.60 -9.88 9.56
CA ALA A 279 1.42 -9.18 10.04
C ALA A 279 0.18 -10.08 9.98
N ILE A 280 0.00 -10.84 8.90
CA ILE A 280 -1.17 -11.71 8.69
C ILE A 280 -1.10 -12.99 9.55
N LEU A 281 0.03 -13.70 9.50
CA LEU A 281 0.16 -15.07 10.00
C LEU A 281 0.63 -15.18 11.46
N GLU A 282 1.42 -14.23 11.97
CA GLU A 282 2.07 -14.34 13.28
C GLU A 282 1.72 -13.20 14.26
N PRO A 283 0.44 -12.88 14.54
CA PRO A 283 0.10 -11.80 15.49
C PRO A 283 0.70 -11.97 16.89
N ARG A 284 1.00 -13.21 17.29
CA ARG A 284 1.50 -13.57 18.63
C ARG A 284 2.92 -13.06 18.89
N VAL A 285 3.74 -12.94 17.84
CA VAL A 285 5.14 -12.48 17.93
C VAL A 285 5.23 -10.97 17.70
N LEU A 286 4.16 -10.37 17.17
CA LEU A 286 4.05 -8.92 17.01
C LEU A 286 3.74 -8.28 18.36
N ARG A 287 4.25 -7.06 18.55
CA ARG A 287 3.93 -6.25 19.72
C ARG A 287 2.79 -5.28 19.44
N SER A 288 2.00 -4.97 20.47
CA SER A 288 1.00 -3.90 20.42
C SER A 288 1.66 -2.52 20.27
N ALA A 289 0.85 -1.47 20.11
CA ALA A 289 1.33 -0.09 20.06
C ALA A 289 2.14 0.32 21.29
N GLU A 290 1.79 -0.22 22.46
CA GLU A 290 2.48 0.01 23.74
C GLU A 290 3.71 -0.90 23.93
N GLY A 291 4.02 -1.77 22.95
CA GLY A 291 5.14 -2.71 23.04
C GLY A 291 4.87 -3.94 23.89
N ALA A 292 3.62 -4.22 24.27
CA ALA A 292 3.26 -5.41 25.02
C ALA A 292 3.21 -6.66 24.09
N PRO A 293 3.64 -7.84 24.56
CA PRO A 293 3.47 -9.08 23.81
C PRO A 293 1.98 -9.47 23.72
N VAL A 294 1.54 -9.94 22.56
CA VAL A 294 0.15 -10.40 22.35
C VAL A 294 0.00 -11.85 22.85
N ALA A 295 -0.45 -12.01 24.09
CA ALA A 295 -0.67 -13.32 24.71
C ALA A 295 -2.10 -13.83 24.48
N GLN A 296 -2.37 -14.49 23.35
CA GLN A 296 -3.57 -15.33 23.24
C GLN A 296 -3.33 -16.65 23.99
N THR A 297 -3.89 -16.76 25.19
CA THR A 297 -4.07 -18.06 25.84
C THR A 297 -4.95 -18.92 24.93
N SER A 298 -4.40 -20.00 24.40
CA SER A 298 -5.13 -20.93 23.54
C SER A 298 -6.32 -21.48 24.32
N PRO A 299 -7.54 -21.55 23.76
CA PRO A 299 -8.71 -22.12 24.44
C PRO A 299 -8.61 -23.64 24.70
N LEU A 300 -7.43 -24.24 24.43
CA LEU A 300 -7.09 -25.65 24.62
C LEU A 300 -5.90 -25.86 25.58
N ALA A 301 -5.44 -24.81 26.28
CA ALA A 301 -4.45 -24.99 27.34
C ALA A 301 -5.16 -25.53 28.61
N PRO A 302 -4.66 -26.61 29.23
CA PRO A 302 -5.26 -27.21 30.42
C PRO A 302 -5.19 -26.30 31.65
#